data_AF-A0A2E9TJ18-F1
#
_entry.id   AF-A0A2E9TJ18-F1
#
_cell.length_a   1.000
_cell.length_b   1.000
_cell.length_c   1.000
_cell.angle_alpha   90.00
_cell.angle_beta   90.00
_cell.angle_gamma   90.00
#
_symmetry.space_group_name_H-M   'P 1'
#
loop_
_entity.id
_entity.type
_entity.pdbx_description
1 polymer ?
#
loop_
_entity_poly.entity_id
_entity_poly.type
_entity_poly.pdbx_seq_one_letter_code
_entity_poly.pdbx_strand_id
1 'polypeptide(L)'
;MPTVSLKAVLLFVLVFAASALFANDPAKEQPDAHIDPAVIENLLTPDHSLLDIIDTDMAAGCCKVCRKGKACGDSCISRKYSCTRGKGCACDG
;
A
#
# COMPACT_ATOMS: atom_id res chain seq x y z
N MET A 1 14.42 37.83 28.20
CA MET A 1 13.06 37.53 27.72
C MET A 1 12.97 38.06 26.29
N PRO A 2 12.93 37.22 25.24
CA PRO A 2 12.85 37.73 23.88
C PRO A 2 11.49 38.40 23.67
N THR A 3 11.49 39.71 23.38
CA THR A 3 10.29 40.46 23.00
C THR A 3 9.93 40.08 21.57
N VAL A 4 9.21 38.97 21.42
CA VAL A 4 8.69 38.55 20.11
C VAL A 4 7.77 39.64 19.59
N SER A 5 8.14 40.28 18.48
CA SER A 5 7.38 41.39 17.90
C SER A 5 6.00 40.92 17.48
N LEU A 6 4.96 41.75 17.68
CA LEU A 6 3.58 41.44 17.30
C LEU A 6 3.45 40.99 15.83
N LYS A 7 4.26 41.55 14.93
CA LYS A 7 4.35 41.15 13.53
C LYS A 7 4.84 39.69 13.36
N ALA A 8 5.80 39.26 14.17
CA ALA A 8 6.32 37.88 14.14
C ALA A 8 5.28 36.88 14.66
N VAL A 9 4.52 37.25 15.70
CA VAL A 9 3.39 36.44 16.19
C VAL A 9 2.32 36.30 15.10
N LEU A 10 1.98 37.41 14.43
CA LEU A 10 0.96 37.43 13.38
C LEU A 10 1.38 36.59 12.16
N LEU A 11 2.65 36.66 11.75
CA LEU A 11 3.19 35.80 10.68
C LEU A 11 3.12 34.31 11.05
N PHE A 12 3.48 33.95 12.28
CA PHE A 12 3.46 32.56 12.74
C PHE A 12 2.04 31.97 12.72
N VAL A 13 1.04 32.75 13.17
CA VAL A 13 -0.37 32.36 13.13
C VAL A 13 -0.88 32.17 11.70
N LEU A 14 -0.53 33.07 10.77
CA LEU A 14 -0.93 32.95 9.37
C LEU A 14 -0.34 31.70 8.70
N VAL A 15 0.92 31.38 8.98
CA VAL A 15 1.57 30.16 8.46
C VAL A 15 0.90 28.91 9.02
N PHE A 16 0.62 28.86 10.33
CA PHE A 16 -0.05 27.72 10.96
C PHE A 16 -1.51 27.54 10.49
N ALA A 17 -2.24 28.63 10.26
CA ALA A 17 -3.61 28.57 9.76
C ALA A 17 -3.68 28.06 8.30
N ALA A 18 -2.69 28.39 7.46
CA ALA A 18 -2.63 27.89 6.08
C ALA A 18 -2.48 26.35 6.00
N SER A 19 -1.81 25.73 6.98
CA SER A 19 -1.67 24.28 7.07
C SER A 19 -2.97 23.53 7.38
N ALA A 20 -4.00 24.20 7.90
CA ALA A 20 -5.30 23.58 8.20
C ALA A 20 -6.19 23.41 6.95
N LEU A 21 -5.87 24.08 5.83
CA LEU A 21 -6.63 23.97 4.58
C LEU A 21 -6.27 22.72 3.74
N PHE A 22 -5.22 21.99 4.10
CA PHE A 22 -4.74 20.82 3.34
C PHE A 22 -5.05 19.46 4.01
N ALA A 23 -6.00 19.42 4.95
CA ALA A 23 -6.27 18.23 5.76
C ALA A 23 -7.63 17.57 5.52
N ASN A 24 -8.20 17.64 4.30
CA ASN A 24 -9.42 16.90 3.96
C ASN A 24 -9.37 16.38 2.51
N ASP A 25 -8.73 15.23 2.31
CA ASP A 25 -9.04 14.35 1.18
C ASP A 25 -9.81 13.12 1.72
N PRO A 26 -11.15 13.17 1.80
CA PRO A 26 -11.98 11.98 1.97
C PRO A 26 -12.10 11.28 0.61
N ALA A 27 -10.98 10.82 0.05
CA ALA A 27 -10.94 10.09 -1.21
C ALA A 27 -10.23 8.75 -1.01
N LYS A 28 -10.85 7.91 -0.17
CA LYS A 28 -10.68 6.47 -0.30
C LYS A 28 -11.99 5.77 0.04
N GLU A 29 -12.97 5.96 -0.82
CA GLU A 29 -14.08 5.02 -0.99
C GLU A 29 -13.44 3.69 -1.42
N GLN A 30 -13.29 2.79 -0.46
CA GLN A 30 -12.73 1.46 -0.67
C GLN A 30 -13.85 0.62 -1.32
N PRO A 31 -13.60 -0.02 -2.48
CA PRO A 31 -14.61 -0.72 -3.25
C PRO A 31 -15.29 -1.82 -2.44
N ASP A 32 -16.61 -1.79 -2.42
CA ASP A 32 -17.45 -2.85 -1.89
C ASP A 32 -17.13 -4.16 -2.62
N ALA A 33 -16.59 -5.12 -1.88
CA ALA A 33 -16.45 -6.49 -2.35
C ALA A 33 -17.86 -7.11 -2.42
N HIS A 34 -18.54 -6.91 -3.55
CA HIS A 34 -19.71 -7.70 -3.91
C HIS A 34 -19.24 -9.14 -4.15
N ILE A 35 -19.40 -9.99 -3.14
CA ILE A 35 -19.17 -11.43 -3.27
C ILE A 35 -20.36 -11.98 -4.06
N ASP A 36 -20.13 -12.30 -5.34
CA ASP A 36 -21.13 -12.98 -6.17
C ASP A 36 -21.52 -14.33 -5.51
N PRO A 37 -22.81 -14.55 -5.20
CA PRO A 37 -23.27 -15.75 -4.51
C PRO A 37 -23.08 -17.05 -5.32
N ALA A 38 -22.72 -16.95 -6.61
CA ALA A 38 -22.37 -18.08 -7.47
C ALA A 38 -21.06 -18.79 -7.07
N VAL A 39 -20.21 -18.17 -6.24
CA VAL A 39 -18.95 -18.80 -5.77
C VAL A 39 -19.20 -19.91 -4.75
N ILE A 40 -20.32 -19.86 -3.99
CA ILE A 40 -20.57 -20.79 -2.89
C ILE A 40 -20.92 -22.20 -3.41
N GLU A 41 -21.46 -22.32 -4.62
CA GLU A 41 -21.92 -23.62 -5.16
C GLU A 41 -20.78 -24.53 -5.66
N ASN A 42 -19.54 -24.02 -5.71
CA ASN A 42 -18.36 -24.80 -6.11
C ASN A 42 -17.56 -25.39 -4.93
N LEU A 43 -18.08 -25.32 -3.70
CA LEU A 43 -17.41 -25.84 -2.48
C LEU A 43 -17.60 -27.35 -2.22
N LEU A 44 -18.28 -28.09 -3.11
CA LEU A 44 -18.60 -29.51 -2.92
C LEU A 44 -17.90 -30.48 -3.88
N THR A 45 -16.99 -30.02 -4.73
CA THR A 45 -16.07 -30.92 -5.44
C THR A 45 -14.79 -31.07 -4.62
N PRO A 46 -14.53 -32.24 -4.00
CA PRO A 46 -13.19 -32.56 -3.55
C PRO A 46 -12.35 -32.77 -4.83
N ASP A 47 -11.03 -32.79 -4.72
CA ASP A 47 -10.15 -33.19 -5.83
C ASP A 47 -9.78 -32.09 -6.84
N HIS A 48 -9.21 -30.97 -6.37
CA HIS A 48 -7.95 -30.46 -6.95
C HIS A 48 -7.35 -29.33 -6.10
N SER A 49 -6.23 -29.65 -5.46
CA SER A 49 -5.13 -28.74 -5.15
C SER A 49 -5.26 -27.75 -3.99
N LEU A 50 -5.31 -28.28 -2.76
CA LEU A 50 -4.87 -27.55 -1.56
C LEU A 50 -3.39 -27.15 -1.58
N LEU A 51 -2.59 -27.66 -2.53
CA LEU A 51 -1.20 -27.25 -2.78
C LEU A 51 -1.06 -26.17 -3.86
N ASP A 52 -2.09 -25.91 -4.68
CA ASP A 52 -2.06 -24.82 -5.68
C ASP A 52 -2.64 -23.51 -5.12
N ILE A 53 -3.45 -23.57 -4.07
CA ILE A 53 -3.95 -22.35 -3.39
C ILE A 53 -2.84 -21.69 -2.54
N ILE A 54 -1.84 -22.47 -2.11
CA ILE A 54 -0.68 -21.95 -1.36
C ILE A 54 0.36 -21.29 -2.28
N ASP A 55 0.26 -21.49 -3.60
CA ASP A 55 1.13 -20.89 -4.61
C ASP A 55 0.28 -20.29 -5.75
N THR A 56 -0.84 -19.64 -5.40
CA THR A 56 -1.58 -18.78 -6.34
C THR A 56 -0.85 -17.44 -6.55
N ASP A 57 0.48 -17.46 -6.54
CA ASP A 57 1.35 -16.34 -6.90
C ASP A 57 2.04 -16.59 -8.26
N MET A 58 2.08 -17.85 -8.72
CA MET A 58 2.72 -18.19 -10.00
C MET A 58 1.81 -18.27 -11.22
N ALA A 59 0.48 -18.33 -11.04
CA ALA A 59 -0.46 -18.31 -12.17
C ALA A 59 -0.91 -16.89 -12.57
N ALA A 60 -0.67 -15.87 -11.74
CA ALA A 60 -1.23 -14.54 -11.90
C ALA A 60 -0.20 -13.40 -11.91
N GLY A 61 1.03 -13.65 -12.35
CA GLY A 61 2.04 -12.59 -12.48
C GLY A 61 2.42 -11.92 -11.14
N CYS A 62 3.34 -10.97 -11.22
CA CYS A 62 3.83 -10.28 -10.04
C CYS A 62 2.73 -9.39 -9.44
N CYS A 63 2.42 -9.55 -8.14
CA CYS A 63 1.50 -8.65 -7.45
C CYS A 63 1.96 -7.19 -7.49
N LYS A 64 3.28 -6.97 -7.66
CA LYS A 64 3.93 -5.66 -7.73
C LYS A 64 5.22 -5.72 -8.53
N VAL A 65 5.45 -4.76 -9.43
CA VAL A 65 6.69 -4.65 -10.21
C VAL A 65 7.51 -3.43 -9.78
N CYS A 66 8.76 -3.66 -9.40
CA CYS A 66 9.64 -2.69 -8.78
C CYS A 66 10.56 -1.96 -9.78
N ARG A 67 10.02 -1.04 -10.59
CA ARG A 67 10.80 -0.30 -11.61
C ARG A 67 11.89 0.62 -11.05
N LYS A 68 11.59 1.35 -9.97
CA LYS A 68 12.53 2.30 -9.33
C LYS A 68 13.52 1.63 -8.37
N GLY A 69 13.19 0.41 -7.94
CA GLY A 69 13.83 -0.27 -6.82
C GLY A 69 14.26 -1.68 -7.17
N LYS A 70 14.21 -2.56 -6.18
CA LYS A 70 14.24 -4.02 -6.34
C LYS A 70 13.22 -4.69 -5.44
N ALA A 71 12.81 -5.90 -5.81
CA ALA A 71 11.89 -6.72 -5.04
C ALA A 71 12.52 -7.25 -3.74
N CYS A 72 11.70 -7.34 -2.70
CA CYS A 72 12.03 -7.95 -1.42
C CYS A 72 10.75 -8.40 -0.71
N GLY A 73 10.46 -9.70 -0.72
CA GLY A 73 9.15 -10.23 -0.30
C GLY A 73 8.04 -9.64 -1.17
N ASP A 74 7.05 -8.99 -0.55
CA ASP A 74 5.89 -8.39 -1.24
C ASP A 74 6.05 -6.88 -1.48
N SER A 75 7.27 -6.35 -1.27
CA SER A 75 7.57 -4.93 -1.29
C SER A 75 8.73 -4.56 -2.21
N CYS A 76 8.75 -3.30 -2.64
CA CYS A 76 9.86 -2.72 -3.38
C CYS A 76 10.75 -1.92 -2.44
N ILE A 77 12.04 -2.24 -2.43
CA ILE A 77 13.06 -1.51 -1.65
C ILE A 77 14.04 -0.83 -2.59
N SER A 78 14.84 0.12 -2.08
CA SER A 78 15.91 0.72 -2.87
C SER A 78 17.00 -0.32 -3.23
N ARG A 79 17.62 -0.17 -4.42
CA ARG A 79 18.71 -1.05 -4.87
C ARG A 79 19.92 -1.06 -3.92
N LYS A 80 20.09 -0.03 -3.10
CA LYS A 80 21.17 0.05 -2.10
C LYS A 80 20.96 -0.80 -0.83
N TYR A 81 19.72 -1.19 -0.50
CA TYR A 81 19.43 -1.90 0.75
C TYR A 81 19.47 -3.42 0.58
N SER A 82 20.08 -4.17 1.48
CA SER A 82 20.05 -5.64 1.40
C SER A 82 18.68 -6.18 1.83
N CYS A 83 18.17 -7.15 1.07
CA CYS A 83 16.93 -7.85 1.43
C CYS A 83 17.25 -9.04 2.34
N THR A 84 16.56 -9.14 3.47
CA THR A 84 16.63 -10.29 4.40
C THR A 84 15.33 -11.09 4.41
N ARG A 85 14.33 -10.67 3.63
CA ARG A 85 13.05 -11.37 3.48
C ARG A 85 13.20 -12.51 2.48
N GLY A 86 12.40 -13.56 2.65
CA GLY A 86 12.23 -14.61 1.65
C GLY A 86 11.61 -14.06 0.36
N LYS A 87 11.50 -14.93 -0.65
CA LYS A 87 10.73 -14.60 -1.85
C LYS A 87 9.28 -14.31 -1.48
N GLY A 88 8.69 -13.34 -2.17
CA GLY A 88 7.28 -13.00 -2.11
C GLY A 88 6.84 -12.51 -3.49
N CYS A 89 5.69 -11.87 -3.56
CA CYS A 89 5.01 -11.60 -4.82
C CYS A 89 5.54 -10.38 -5.61
N ALA A 90 6.47 -9.62 -5.05
CA ALA A 90 7.08 -8.50 -5.76
C ALA A 90 8.17 -8.98 -6.72
N CYS A 91 8.22 -8.37 -7.90
CA CYS A 91 9.22 -8.67 -8.93
C CYS A 91 10.04 -7.45 -9.32
N ASP A 92 11.25 -7.71 -9.81
CA ASP A 92 12.05 -6.71 -10.48
C ASP A 92 11.50 -6.39 -11.88
N GLY A 93 11.65 -5.14 -12.31
CA GLY A 93 11.28 -4.69 -13.66
C GLY A 93 12.08 -3.48 -14.11
#